data_AF-A0A969JZS4-F1
#
_entry.id   AF-A0A969JZS4-F1
#
_cell.length_a   1.000
_cell.length_b   1.000
_cell.length_c   1.000
_cell.angle_alpha   90.00
_cell.angle_beta   90.00
_cell.angle_gamma   90.00
#
_symmetry.space_group_name_H-M   'P 1'
#
loop_
_entity.id
_entity.type
_entity.pdbx_description
1 polymer ?
#
loop_
_entity_poly.entity_id
_entity_poly.type
_entity_poly.pdbx_seq_one_letter_code
_entity_poly.pdbx_strand_id
1 'polypeptide(L)'
;MNLLLDTHAFLWAVDNDPRLTQNAREAIVDGSNVVFVSAVTAWEITIKKAVGKLNVPDGDYLEELRLHRFTPLDITTEHALTVADLPPHHKDPFDRLLIAQAQVEKLTLVSRDPWFKAYSVPIIEV
;
A
#
# COMPACT_ATOMS: atom_id res chain seq x y z
N MET A 1 1.89 -12.53 -9.65
CA MET A 1 2.63 -11.24 -9.54
C MET A 1 2.68 -10.81 -8.09
N ASN A 2 3.55 -9.86 -7.75
CA ASN A 2 3.65 -9.36 -6.39
C ASN A 2 3.03 -7.96 -6.32
N LEU A 3 2.02 -7.81 -5.46
CA LEU A 3 1.25 -6.57 -5.30
C LEU A 3 1.68 -5.86 -4.03
N LEU A 4 1.69 -4.53 -4.03
CA LEU A 4 1.82 -3.72 -2.82
C LEU A 4 0.58 -2.84 -2.68
N LEU A 5 -0.20 -3.05 -1.63
CA LEU A 5 -1.39 -2.25 -1.37
C LEU A 5 -1.00 -0.90 -0.78
N ASP A 6 -1.52 0.17 -1.39
CA ASP A 6 -1.58 1.49 -0.76
C ASP A 6 -2.59 1.48 0.41
N THR A 7 -2.51 2.46 1.29
CA THR A 7 -3.30 2.52 2.53
C THR A 7 -4.80 2.49 2.29
N HIS A 8 -5.34 3.25 1.33
CA HIS A 8 -6.78 3.17 1.02
C HIS A 8 -7.15 1.85 0.34
N ALA A 9 -6.27 1.27 -0.48
CA ALA A 9 -6.54 0.00 -1.15
C ALA A 9 -6.61 -1.14 -0.14
N PHE A 10 -5.72 -1.14 0.86
CA PHE A 10 -5.79 -2.04 2.02
C PHE A 10 -7.12 -1.88 2.77
N LEU A 11 -7.47 -0.65 3.17
CA LEU A 11 -8.73 -0.39 3.89
C LEU A 11 -9.96 -0.83 3.10
N TRP A 12 -9.98 -0.61 1.79
CA TRP A 12 -11.09 -1.03 0.93
C TRP A 12 -11.15 -2.54 0.73
N ALA A 13 -10.00 -3.21 0.68
CA ALA A 13 -9.96 -4.67 0.59
C ALA A 13 -10.53 -5.32 1.85
N VAL A 14 -10.16 -4.84 3.04
CA VAL A 14 -10.67 -5.39 4.31
C VAL A 14 -12.15 -5.07 4.54
N ASP A 15 -12.61 -3.88 4.15
CA ASP A 15 -14.01 -3.47 4.29
C ASP A 15 -14.91 -3.97 3.13
N ASN A 16 -14.36 -4.71 2.17
CA ASN A 16 -15.05 -5.12 0.93
C ASN A 16 -15.68 -3.93 0.17
N ASP A 17 -15.05 -2.77 0.22
CA ASP A 17 -15.61 -1.49 -0.23
C ASP A 17 -15.73 -1.39 -1.77
N PRO A 18 -16.91 -1.02 -2.33
CA PRO A 18 -17.15 -1.01 -3.78
C PRO A 18 -16.26 -0.05 -4.57
N ARG A 19 -15.52 0.85 -3.91
CA ARG A 19 -14.51 1.69 -4.55
C ARG A 19 -13.35 0.86 -5.09
N LEU A 20 -13.04 -0.30 -4.51
CA LEU A 20 -12.04 -1.19 -5.08
C LEU A 20 -12.53 -1.74 -6.43
N THR A 21 -11.87 -1.35 -7.53
CA THR A 21 -12.24 -1.76 -8.89
C THR A 21 -12.25 -3.28 -9.04
N GLN A 22 -13.02 -3.77 -10.02
CA GLN A 22 -13.10 -5.21 -10.32
C GLN A 22 -11.72 -5.80 -10.63
N ASN A 23 -10.91 -5.09 -11.43
CA ASN A 23 -9.56 -5.53 -11.77
C ASN A 23 -8.65 -5.66 -10.53
N ALA A 24 -8.69 -4.68 -9.63
CA ALA A 24 -7.90 -4.75 -8.39
C ALA A 24 -8.38 -5.87 -7.47
N ARG A 25 -9.69 -6.07 -7.35
CA ARG A 25 -10.28 -7.18 -6.59
C ARG A 25 -9.79 -8.52 -7.12
N GLU A 26 -9.90 -8.75 -8.42
CA GLU A 26 -9.45 -9.97 -9.08
C GLU A 26 -7.96 -10.22 -8.85
N ALA A 27 -7.13 -9.18 -8.98
CA ALA A 27 -5.70 -9.29 -8.73
C ALA A 27 -5.37 -9.63 -7.26
N ILE A 28 -6.10 -9.05 -6.30
CA ILE A 28 -5.89 -9.29 -4.85
C ILE A 28 -6.33 -10.70 -4.44
N VAL A 29 -7.43 -11.24 -4.99
CA VAL A 29 -7.96 -12.54 -4.58
C VAL A 29 -7.37 -13.72 -5.36
N ASP A 30 -6.69 -13.45 -6.48
CA ASP A 30 -5.97 -14.47 -7.25
C ASP A 30 -4.82 -15.06 -6.42
N GLY A 31 -4.95 -16.32 -6.04
CA GLY A 31 -3.98 -17.05 -5.21
C GLY A 31 -2.62 -17.30 -5.87
N SER A 32 -2.44 -16.95 -7.15
CA SER A 32 -1.13 -16.92 -7.81
C SER A 32 -0.35 -15.62 -7.54
N ASN A 33 -1.00 -14.63 -6.92
CA ASN A 33 -0.40 -13.36 -6.52
C ASN A 33 -0.04 -13.36 -5.03
N VAL A 34 1.07 -12.71 -4.70
CA VAL A 34 1.42 -12.40 -3.31
C VAL A 34 1.05 -10.95 -3.07
N VAL A 35 0.20 -10.71 -2.08
CA VAL A 35 -0.27 -9.37 -1.72
C VAL A 35 0.52 -8.89 -0.51
N PHE A 36 1.35 -7.89 -0.71
CA PHE A 36 2.12 -7.25 0.35
C PHE A 36 1.38 -6.03 0.91
N VAL A 37 1.53 -5.82 2.21
CA VAL A 37 1.12 -4.59 2.90
C VAL A 37 2.29 -4.10 3.74
N SER A 38 2.74 -2.88 3.46
CA SER A 38 3.92 -2.32 4.10
C SER A 38 3.65 -1.88 5.54
N ALA A 39 4.68 -1.98 6.39
CA ALA A 39 4.70 -1.32 7.69
C ALA A 39 4.44 0.20 7.59
N VAL A 40 4.70 0.83 6.43
CA VAL A 40 4.34 2.24 6.15
C VAL A 40 2.83 2.47 6.27
N THR A 41 2.02 1.56 5.75
CA THR A 41 0.55 1.65 5.82
C THR A 41 0.06 1.60 7.26
N ALA A 42 0.62 0.70 8.07
CA ALA A 42 0.33 0.64 9.51
C ALA A 42 0.70 1.96 10.19
N TRP A 43 1.90 2.47 9.93
CA TRP A 43 2.40 3.73 10.48
C TRP A 43 1.50 4.92 10.13
N GLU A 44 1.10 5.03 8.87
CA GLU A 44 0.21 6.07 8.37
C GLU A 44 -1.18 6.00 9.02
N ILE A 45 -1.79 4.81 9.09
CA ILE A 45 -3.09 4.59 9.73
C ILE A 45 -3.02 5.00 11.20
N THR A 46 -2.01 4.55 11.94
CA THR A 46 -1.86 4.89 13.36
C THR A 46 -1.74 6.39 13.58
N ILE A 47 -0.93 7.09 12.78
CA ILE A 47 -0.82 8.56 12.86
C ILE A 47 -2.16 9.22 12.53
N LYS A 48 -2.79 8.86 11.40
CA LYS A 48 -4.04 9.47 10.96
C LYS A 48 -5.18 9.24 11.94
N LYS A 49 -5.26 8.08 12.60
CA LYS A 49 -6.19 7.82 13.72
C LYS A 49 -5.91 8.76 14.89
N ALA A 50 -4.65 8.84 15.34
CA ALA A 50 -4.26 9.65 16.49
C ALA A 50 -4.56 11.15 16.29
N VAL A 51 -4.42 11.67 15.07
CA VAL A 51 -4.74 13.08 14.75
C VAL A 51 -6.19 13.30 14.31
N GLY A 52 -7.07 12.29 14.41
CA GLY A 52 -8.49 12.39 14.08
C GLY A 52 -8.81 12.56 12.58
N LYS A 53 -7.85 12.25 11.69
CA LYS A 53 -8.01 12.35 10.23
C LYS A 53 -8.52 11.06 9.59
N LEU A 54 -8.51 9.95 10.31
CA LEU A 54 -9.01 8.67 9.87
C LEU A 54 -9.83 8.02 10.98
N ASN A 55 -11.07 7.66 10.66
CA ASN A 55 -11.94 6.93 11.55
C ASN A 55 -12.12 5.51 11.02
N VAL A 56 -11.36 4.57 11.57
CA VAL A 56 -11.46 3.14 11.28
C VAL A 56 -11.66 2.41 12.61
N PRO A 57 -12.41 1.29 12.63
CA PRO A 57 -12.65 0.52 13.84
C PRO A 57 -11.36 0.22 14.61
N ASP A 58 -11.48 0.11 15.93
CA ASP A 58 -10.42 -0.44 16.75
C ASP A 58 -10.42 -1.96 16.52
N GLY A 59 -9.46 -2.42 15.72
CA GLY A 59 -9.24 -3.81 15.37
C GLY A 59 -7.75 -4.14 15.43
N ASP A 60 -7.45 -5.43 15.46
CA ASP A 60 -6.08 -5.91 15.39
C ASP A 60 -5.62 -5.92 13.92
N TYR A 61 -4.76 -4.96 13.59
CA TYR A 61 -4.19 -4.83 12.25
C TYR A 61 -3.47 -6.11 11.78
N LEU A 62 -2.77 -6.80 12.67
CA LEU A 62 -2.06 -8.03 12.32
C LEU A 62 -3.03 -9.18 12.05
N GLU A 63 -4.15 -9.21 12.78
CA GLU A 63 -5.21 -10.17 12.51
C GLU A 63 -5.87 -9.92 11.15
N GLU A 64 -6.10 -8.65 10.78
CA GLU A 64 -6.62 -8.32 9.45
C GLU A 64 -5.70 -8.79 8.31
N LEU A 65 -4.39 -8.59 8.46
CA LEU A 65 -3.41 -9.13 7.51
C LEU A 65 -3.53 -10.67 7.41
N ARG A 66 -3.65 -11.35 8.56
CA ARG A 66 -3.74 -12.81 8.61
C ARG A 66 -5.03 -13.33 7.97
N LEU A 67 -6.17 -12.74 8.28
CA LEU A 67 -7.48 -13.12 7.74
C LEU A 67 -7.54 -12.98 6.22
N HIS A 68 -6.92 -11.93 5.69
CA HIS A 68 -6.88 -11.64 4.25
C HIS A 68 -5.70 -12.31 3.53
N ARG A 69 -4.83 -13.02 4.25
CA ARG A 69 -3.59 -13.64 3.74
C ARG A 69 -2.64 -12.62 3.09
N PHE A 70 -2.61 -11.42 3.63
CA PHE A 70 -1.67 -10.40 3.24
C PHE A 70 -0.32 -10.63 3.91
N THR A 71 0.75 -10.42 3.16
CA THR A 71 2.13 -10.57 3.61
C THR A 71 2.65 -9.22 4.12
N PRO A 72 3.06 -9.10 5.39
CA PRO A 72 3.66 -7.86 5.86
C PRO A 72 4.99 -7.60 5.13
N LEU A 73 5.24 -6.35 4.77
CA LEU A 73 6.50 -5.91 4.18
C LEU A 73 7.21 -4.93 5.11
N ASP A 74 8.38 -5.34 5.59
CA ASP A 74 9.23 -4.52 6.45
C ASP A 74 9.83 -3.33 5.68
N ILE A 75 10.09 -2.24 6.41
CA ILE A 75 10.87 -1.11 5.90
C ILE A 75 12.35 -1.39 6.19
N THR A 76 13.16 -1.43 5.15
CA THR A 76 14.62 -1.59 5.25
C THR A 76 15.33 -0.25 5.06
N THR A 77 16.61 -0.21 5.44
CA THR A 77 17.48 0.95 5.15
C THR A 77 17.60 1.21 3.66
N GLU A 78 17.62 0.16 2.82
CA GLU A 78 17.65 0.30 1.37
C GLU A 78 16.42 1.06 0.87
N HIS A 79 15.21 0.66 1.31
CA HIS A 79 13.97 1.35 0.97
C HIS A 79 14.02 2.84 1.33
N ALA A 80 14.52 3.16 2.54
CA ALA A 80 14.62 4.53 3.02
C ALA A 80 15.63 5.37 2.20
N LEU A 81 16.76 4.78 1.80
CA LEU A 81 17.77 5.48 1.00
C LEU A 81 17.31 5.72 -0.44
N THR A 82 16.59 4.76 -1.04
CA THR A 82 16.04 4.90 -2.41
C THR A 82 15.07 6.08 -2.56
N VAL A 83 14.44 6.54 -1.46
CA VAL A 83 13.57 7.74 -1.49
C VAL A 83 14.31 9.00 -1.97
N ALA A 84 15.63 9.09 -1.76
CA ALA A 84 16.45 10.21 -2.21
C ALA A 84 16.56 10.27 -3.75
N ASP A 85 16.46 9.12 -4.42
CA ASP A 85 16.58 9.00 -5.87
C ASP A 85 15.24 9.24 -6.59
N LEU A 86 14.13 9.23 -5.85
CA LEU A 86 12.81 9.46 -6.41
C LEU A 86 12.67 10.92 -6.89
N PRO A 87 12.20 11.15 -8.13
CA PRO A 87 11.89 12.49 -8.61
C PRO A 87 10.93 13.26 -7.67
N PRO A 88 11.03 14.58 -7.57
CA PRO A 88 10.24 15.37 -6.63
C PRO A 88 8.83 15.68 -7.15
N HIS A 89 8.05 14.66 -7.53
CA HIS A 89 6.68 14.86 -8.04
C HIS A 89 5.69 15.24 -6.93
N HIS A 90 5.88 14.73 -5.70
CA HIS A 90 5.09 15.09 -4.52
C HIS A 90 5.95 15.01 -3.24
N LYS A 91 5.36 15.42 -2.10
CA LYS A 91 6.06 15.58 -0.80
C LYS A 91 5.56 14.66 0.32
N ASP A 92 4.52 13.87 0.09
CA ASP A 92 4.04 12.92 1.09
C ASP A 92 5.11 11.84 1.37
N PRO A 93 5.64 11.75 2.60
CA PRO A 93 6.72 10.82 2.91
C PRO A 93 6.27 9.36 2.92
N PHE A 94 5.00 9.06 3.17
CA PHE A 94 4.48 7.68 3.21
C PHE A 94 4.40 7.14 1.78
N ASP A 95 3.78 7.90 0.88
CA ASP A 95 3.67 7.58 -0.54
C ASP A 95 5.05 7.37 -1.18
N ARG A 96 5.99 8.29 -0.90
CA ARG A 96 7.36 8.17 -1.42
C ARG A 96 8.04 6.90 -0.94
N LEU A 97 7.84 6.50 0.31
CA LEU A 97 8.44 5.27 0.83
C LEU A 97 7.76 4.01 0.24
N LEU A 98 6.45 4.02 0.04
CA LEU A 98 5.73 2.94 -0.67
C LEU A 98 6.23 2.78 -2.11
N ILE A 99 6.44 3.89 -2.82
CA ILE A 99 7.01 3.86 -4.18
C ILE A 99 8.43 3.30 -4.17
N ALA A 100 9.27 3.72 -3.23
CA ALA A 100 10.62 3.18 -3.08
C ALA A 100 10.61 1.67 -2.80
N GLN A 101 9.74 1.20 -1.90
CA GLN A 101 9.56 -0.23 -1.66
C GLN A 101 9.11 -0.98 -2.92
N ALA A 102 8.15 -0.42 -3.68
CA ALA A 102 7.71 -1.03 -4.93
C ALA A 102 8.83 -1.11 -5.98
N GLN A 103 9.71 -0.11 -6.06
CA GLN A 103 10.86 -0.14 -6.98
C GLN A 103 11.90 -1.18 -6.57
N VAL A 104 12.28 -1.21 -5.29
CA VAL A 104 13.32 -2.14 -4.77
C VAL A 104 12.84 -3.58 -4.86
N GLU A 105 11.62 -3.85 -4.40
CA GLU A 105 11.04 -5.19 -4.35
C GLU A 105 10.36 -5.63 -5.67
N LYS A 106 10.35 -4.75 -6.68
CA LYS A 106 9.72 -4.96 -8.00
C LYS A 106 8.24 -5.34 -7.90
N LEU A 107 7.50 -4.57 -7.12
CA LEU A 107 6.07 -4.78 -6.83
C LEU A 107 5.20 -3.90 -7.74
N THR A 108 3.99 -4.37 -8.00
CA THR A 108 2.92 -3.59 -8.61
C THR A 108 2.10 -2.92 -7.54
N LEU A 109 2.01 -1.59 -7.57
CA LEU A 109 1.21 -0.82 -6.62
C LEU A 109 -0.27 -0.92 -6.95
N VAL A 110 -1.10 -1.04 -5.91
CA VAL A 110 -2.56 -0.93 -6.03
C VAL A 110 -2.98 0.36 -5.37
N SER A 111 -3.29 1.39 -6.17
CA SER A 111 -3.53 2.75 -5.67
C SER A 111 -4.46 3.55 -6.60
N ARG A 112 -5.08 4.59 -6.04
CA ARG A 112 -5.84 5.62 -6.77
C ARG A 112 -5.06 6.91 -6.92
N ASP A 113 -3.89 7.01 -6.27
CA ASP A 113 -3.15 8.26 -6.22
C ASP A 113 -2.54 8.56 -7.60
N PRO A 114 -2.89 9.71 -8.21
CA PRO A 114 -2.39 10.05 -9.54
C PRO A 114 -0.88 10.28 -9.56
N TRP A 115 -0.25 10.64 -8.44
CA TRP A 115 1.20 10.85 -8.35
C TRP A 115 1.98 9.58 -8.62
N PHE A 116 1.45 8.41 -8.28
CA PHE A 116 2.18 7.15 -8.45
C PHE A 116 2.51 6.91 -9.92
N LYS A 117 1.62 7.33 -10.84
CA LYS A 117 1.80 7.21 -12.30
C LYS A 117 2.97 8.03 -12.83
N ALA A 118 3.44 9.01 -12.08
CA ALA A 118 4.62 9.80 -12.43
C ALA A 118 5.94 9.08 -12.11
N TYR A 119 5.90 7.97 -11.36
CA TYR A 119 7.08 7.19 -11.02
C TYR A 119 7.20 5.93 -11.88
N SER A 120 8.41 5.40 -11.98
CA SER A 120 8.69 4.18 -12.75
C SER A 120 8.31 2.92 -11.96
N VAL A 121 7.01 2.72 -11.74
CA VAL A 121 6.42 1.57 -11.04
C VAL A 121 5.14 1.11 -11.74
N PRO A 122 4.88 -0.20 -11.85
CA PRO A 122 3.62 -0.70 -12.37
C PRO A 122 2.47 -0.43 -11.38
N ILE A 123 1.29 -0.10 -11.90
CA ILE A 123 0.13 0.30 -11.10
C ILE A 123 -1.15 -0.41 -11.57
N ILE A 124 -1.94 -0.86 -10.61
CA ILE A 124 -3.36 -1.23 -10.78
C ILE A 124 -4.19 -0.13 -10.11
N GLU A 125 -5.08 0.49 -10.89
CA GLU A 125 -5.92 1.59 -10.41
C GLU A 125 -7.14 1.08 -9.64
N VAL A 126 -7.46 1.76 -8.53
CA VAL A 126 -8.64 1.54 -7.70
C VAL A 126 -9.50 2.79 -7.61
#